data_AF-A0A1D2MIY7-F1
#
_entry.id   AF-A0A1D2MIY7-F1
#
_cell.length_a   1.000
_cell.length_b   1.000
_cell.length_c   1.000
_cell.angle_alpha   90.00
_cell.angle_beta   90.00
_cell.angle_gamma   90.00
#
_symmetry.space_group_name_H-M   'P 1'
#
loop_
_entity.id
_entity.type
_entity.pdbx_description
1 polymer ?
#
loop_
_entity_poly.entity_id
_entity_poly.type
_entity_poly.pdbx_seq_one_letter_code
_entity_poly.pdbx_strand_id
1 'polypeptide(L)'
;MWWNQAINYNGKPSSTPLESERQFFRLVWRMVPGFYGAVLLMTMFFQKDGDNWSSFHLLLLKNAYHLTVLPGFIFAVLLHFIPTDWPLTLHPNEYSPVLPTLLFMIGYCFTLSISTLIWYLIITGGTTVHSIIVNLLSSRFSSWLPSRFTSSFRGVQEHLTEAAVEVTLTRFPLTISILLLALSFATCGALGISLVAVCYLVKLFKIYEDLLEDLLKAKIANLKDNLSPINFHFGCFMLWGLVTALNIPALLHWTRELGSGSAEDTQWDLSMYLCLLLLPTVAILWQEFVPKMEPTIWKLHRYAFYAMGMACALWGTHRLYVTAFLITFVFLTMAICQLVSVMINALLKTTENTPPQEAPPPPSSS
;
A
#
# COMPACT_ATOMS: atom_id res chain seq x y z
N MET A 1 -2.18 -26.65 16.36
CA MET A 1 -2.82 -27.90 15.88
C MET A 1 -2.03 -28.58 14.77
N TRP A 2 -1.55 -27.88 13.73
CA TRP A 2 -0.71 -28.46 12.67
C TRP A 2 0.65 -29.00 13.13
N TRP A 3 1.25 -28.41 14.16
CA TRP A 3 2.55 -28.86 14.70
C TRP A 3 2.46 -30.24 15.38
N ASN A 4 1.31 -30.53 16.03
CA ASN A 4 1.10 -31.83 16.68
C ASN A 4 0.83 -32.97 15.68
N GLN A 5 0.40 -32.67 14.46
CA GLN A 5 0.26 -33.69 13.41
C GLN A 5 1.59 -34.09 12.77
N ALA A 6 2.61 -33.23 12.79
CA ALA A 6 3.94 -33.58 12.31
C ALA A 6 4.68 -34.51 13.28
N ILE A 7 4.35 -34.47 14.58
CA ILE A 7 5.01 -35.28 15.62
C ILE A 7 4.39 -36.68 15.76
N ASN A 8 3.14 -36.88 15.34
CA ASN A 8 2.41 -38.13 15.55
C ASN A 8 2.53 -39.17 14.41
N TYR A 9 3.54 -39.05 13.55
CA TYR A 9 3.80 -40.05 12.50
C TYR A 9 4.77 -41.13 12.99
N ASN A 10 4.20 -42.16 13.61
CA ASN A 10 4.71 -43.54 13.71
C ASN A 10 6.21 -43.76 13.52
N GLY A 11 7.02 -43.52 14.57
CA GLY A 11 8.23 -44.29 14.91
C GLY A 11 9.34 -44.48 13.86
N LYS A 12 9.26 -43.87 12.68
CA LYS A 12 10.31 -43.90 11.66
C LYS A 12 10.98 -42.52 11.63
N PRO A 13 12.25 -42.41 12.06
CA PRO A 13 13.02 -41.20 11.83
C PRO A 13 13.30 -41.09 10.32
N SER A 14 12.42 -40.42 9.57
CA SER A 14 12.49 -40.44 8.10
C SER A 14 12.24 -39.09 7.43
N SER A 15 12.55 -37.97 8.08
CA SER A 15 12.87 -36.76 7.33
C SER A 15 14.40 -36.64 7.27
N THR A 16 14.93 -36.62 6.05
CA THR A 16 16.33 -36.23 5.86
C THR A 16 16.49 -34.79 6.35
N PRO A 17 17.65 -34.39 6.91
CA PRO A 17 17.86 -33.02 7.42
C PRO A 17 17.50 -31.95 6.38
N LEU A 18 17.75 -32.21 5.09
CA LEU A 18 17.38 -31.35 3.97
C LEU A 18 15.86 -31.08 3.85
N GLU A 19 15.03 -32.07 4.16
CA GLU A 19 13.58 -31.91 4.12
C GLU A 19 13.07 -31.04 5.27
N SER A 20 13.71 -31.14 6.44
CA SER A 20 13.43 -30.27 7.59
C SER A 20 13.78 -28.81 7.31
N GLU A 21 14.92 -28.55 6.66
CA GLU A 21 15.32 -27.20 6.24
C GLU A 21 14.33 -26.60 5.23
N ARG A 22 13.92 -27.38 4.23
CA ARG A 22 12.94 -26.92 3.23
C ARG A 22 11.57 -26.65 3.86
N GLN A 23 11.16 -27.42 4.87
CA GLN A 23 9.91 -27.15 5.60
C GLN A 23 10.02 -25.89 6.46
N PHE A 24 11.14 -25.70 7.16
CA PHE A 24 11.42 -24.50 7.93
C PHE A 24 11.45 -23.25 7.05
N PHE A 25 12.18 -23.28 5.93
CA PHE A 25 12.22 -22.16 4.98
C PHE A 25 10.82 -21.82 4.45
N ARG A 26 10.02 -22.84 4.09
CA ARG A 26 8.62 -22.63 3.66
C ARG A 26 7.77 -22.00 4.77
N LEU A 27 7.99 -22.38 6.02
CA LEU A 27 7.28 -21.80 7.17
C LEU A 27 7.65 -20.32 7.36
N VAL A 28 8.95 -20.02 7.39
CA VAL A 28 9.47 -18.66 7.55
C VAL A 28 9.00 -17.76 6.39
N TRP A 29 9.15 -18.22 5.15
CA TRP A 29 8.74 -17.46 3.97
C TRP A 29 7.24 -17.14 3.96
N ARG A 30 6.40 -18.03 4.48
CA ARG A 30 4.95 -17.78 4.65
C ARG A 30 4.64 -16.73 5.72
N MET A 31 5.53 -16.49 6.67
CA MET A 31 5.32 -15.52 7.75
C MET A 31 5.80 -14.12 7.37
N VAL A 32 6.80 -14.02 6.48
CA VAL A 32 7.40 -12.74 6.05
C VAL A 32 6.37 -11.69 5.60
N PRO A 33 5.38 -12.00 4.74
CA PRO A 33 4.40 -10.99 4.30
C PRO A 33 3.58 -10.39 5.44
N GLY A 34 3.20 -11.20 6.44
CA GLY A 34 2.44 -10.74 7.61
C GLY A 34 3.24 -9.75 8.47
N PHE A 35 4.51 -10.07 8.72
CA PHE A 35 5.43 -9.19 9.45
C PHE A 35 5.82 -7.94 8.65
N TYR A 36 6.04 -8.06 7.35
CA TYR A 36 6.29 -6.93 6.46
C TYR A 36 5.10 -5.94 6.48
N GLY A 37 3.87 -6.46 6.35
CA GLY A 37 2.66 -5.65 6.46
C GLY A 37 2.53 -4.97 7.83
N ALA A 38 2.84 -5.70 8.92
CA ALA A 38 2.85 -5.14 10.26
C ALA A 38 3.84 -3.98 10.42
N VAL A 39 5.10 -4.15 9.95
CA VAL A 39 6.13 -3.10 10.01
C VAL A 39 5.71 -1.86 9.21
N LEU A 40 5.14 -2.03 8.03
CA LEU A 40 4.63 -0.91 7.22
C LEU A 40 3.51 -0.15 7.95
N LEU A 41 2.52 -0.86 8.49
CA LEU A 41 1.41 -0.25 9.23
C LEU A 41 1.89 0.47 10.50
N MET A 42 2.84 -0.13 11.22
CA MET A 42 3.48 0.52 12.38
C MET A 42 4.25 1.77 11.96
N THR A 43 4.93 1.75 10.82
CA THR A 43 5.62 2.93 10.31
C THR A 43 4.63 4.05 9.99
N MET A 44 3.47 3.74 9.40
CA MET A 44 2.39 4.71 9.20
C MET A 44 1.80 5.22 10.52
N PHE A 45 1.70 4.37 11.54
CA PHE A 45 1.30 4.80 12.89
C PHE A 45 2.24 5.87 13.46
N PHE A 46 3.55 5.77 13.23
CA PHE A 46 4.53 6.71 13.78
C PHE A 46 4.67 8.00 12.97
N GLN A 47 4.06 8.10 11.78
CA GLN A 47 4.04 9.35 11.01
C GLN A 47 3.23 10.40 11.80
N LYS A 48 3.97 11.28 12.48
CA LYS A 48 3.44 12.30 13.39
C LYS A 48 2.90 13.47 12.57
N ASP A 49 1.60 13.75 12.66
CA ASP A 49 0.85 14.90 12.12
C ASP A 49 1.14 15.27 10.64
N GLY A 50 0.20 15.87 9.91
CA GLY A 50 0.37 16.22 8.48
C GLY A 50 1.69 16.94 8.12
N ASP A 51 2.28 17.64 9.09
CA ASP A 51 3.43 18.53 8.91
C ASP A 51 4.80 17.89 9.21
N ASN A 52 4.88 16.71 9.86
CA ASN A 52 6.16 16.05 10.21
C ASN A 52 6.37 14.69 9.53
N TRP A 53 5.78 14.48 8.36
CA TRP A 53 6.03 13.30 7.51
C TRP A 53 7.44 13.30 6.90
N SER A 54 8.31 14.22 7.27
CA SER A 54 9.48 14.62 6.49
C SER A 54 10.56 13.55 6.32
N SER A 55 10.45 12.36 6.91
CA SER A 55 11.36 11.27 6.58
C SER A 55 10.81 9.90 6.99
N PHE A 56 10.15 9.19 6.08
CA PHE A 56 9.77 7.77 6.28
C PHE A 56 10.98 6.91 6.67
N HIS A 57 12.14 7.13 6.03
CA HIS A 57 13.39 6.42 6.34
C HIS A 57 13.96 6.81 7.71
N LEU A 58 13.98 8.10 8.05
CA LEU A 58 14.41 8.53 9.39
C LEU A 58 13.45 8.04 10.46
N LEU A 59 12.15 7.92 10.16
CA LEU A 59 11.17 7.38 11.08
C LEU A 59 11.37 5.87 11.26
N LEU A 60 11.59 5.14 10.17
CA LEU A 60 12.03 3.74 10.21
C LEU A 60 13.30 3.58 11.06
N LEU A 61 14.30 4.47 10.89
CA LEU A 61 15.58 4.51 11.62
C LEU A 61 15.48 5.02 13.07
N LYS A 62 14.57 5.94 13.38
CA LYS A 62 14.35 6.45 14.75
C LYS A 62 13.57 5.43 15.56
N ASN A 63 12.57 4.81 14.95
CA ASN A 63 11.90 3.66 15.53
C ASN A 63 12.84 2.44 15.58
N ALA A 64 13.82 2.36 14.68
CA ALA A 64 14.89 1.36 14.74
C ALA A 64 15.67 1.44 16.06
N TYR A 65 15.90 2.63 16.61
CA TYR A 65 16.63 2.75 17.87
C TYR A 65 15.86 2.15 19.06
N HIS A 66 14.53 2.22 19.06
CA HIS A 66 13.69 1.63 20.11
C HIS A 66 13.26 0.18 19.83
N LEU A 67 13.33 -0.28 18.57
CA LEU A 67 12.86 -1.62 18.15
C LEU A 67 13.92 -2.53 17.48
N THR A 68 15.08 -2.05 17.01
CA THR A 68 15.95 -2.84 16.10
C THR A 68 17.49 -2.67 16.20
N VAL A 69 18.08 -1.60 16.77
CA VAL A 69 19.57 -1.51 16.82
C VAL A 69 20.16 -2.54 17.78
N LEU A 70 19.58 -2.71 18.97
CA LEU A 70 20.02 -3.75 19.89
C LEU A 70 19.63 -5.14 19.36
N PRO A 71 18.38 -5.43 18.96
CA PRO A 71 17.99 -6.77 18.52
C PRO A 71 18.57 -7.19 17.15
N GLY A 72 18.88 -6.27 16.23
CA GLY A 72 19.42 -6.56 14.89
C GLY A 72 20.91 -6.81 14.87
N PHE A 73 21.68 -6.03 15.64
CA PHE A 73 23.08 -6.34 15.92
C PHE A 73 23.19 -7.62 16.74
N ILE A 74 22.36 -7.78 17.78
CA ILE A 74 22.22 -9.04 18.51
C ILE A 74 21.80 -10.18 17.58
N PHE A 75 20.95 -9.98 16.57
CA PHE A 75 20.53 -11.02 15.63
C PHE A 75 21.61 -11.42 14.63
N ALA A 76 22.38 -10.47 14.08
CA ALA A 76 23.53 -10.79 13.21
C ALA A 76 24.63 -11.54 13.99
N VAL A 77 24.84 -11.14 15.25
CA VAL A 77 25.75 -11.82 16.18
C VAL A 77 25.18 -13.19 16.59
N LEU A 78 23.90 -13.28 16.95
CA LEU A 78 23.23 -14.53 17.33
C LEU A 78 23.14 -15.50 16.16
N LEU A 79 22.82 -15.09 14.93
CA LEU A 79 22.83 -15.97 13.76
C LEU A 79 24.20 -16.56 13.48
N HIS A 80 25.27 -15.83 13.82
CA HIS A 80 26.63 -16.36 13.73
C HIS A 80 26.94 -17.41 14.81
N PHE A 81 26.25 -17.34 15.96
CA PHE A 81 26.42 -18.25 17.10
C PHE A 81 25.34 -19.35 17.21
N ILE A 82 24.24 -19.24 16.46
CA ILE A 82 23.17 -20.23 16.42
C ILE A 82 23.70 -21.45 15.65
N PRO A 83 23.85 -22.61 16.31
CA PRO A 83 24.27 -23.83 15.63
C PRO A 83 23.28 -24.16 14.51
N THR A 84 23.75 -24.74 13.41
CA THR A 84 22.90 -25.23 12.31
C THR A 84 21.79 -26.18 12.79
N ASP A 85 21.97 -26.79 13.96
CA ASP A 85 21.06 -27.77 14.57
C ASP A 85 20.10 -27.15 15.61
N TRP A 86 20.12 -25.83 15.77
CA TRP A 86 19.27 -25.07 16.69
C TRP A 86 17.76 -25.39 16.66
N PRO A 87 17.10 -25.55 15.49
CA PRO A 87 15.67 -25.84 15.48
C PRO A 87 15.33 -27.26 15.99
N LEU A 88 16.32 -28.13 16.22
CA LEU A 88 16.16 -29.48 16.75
C LEU A 88 16.47 -29.60 18.25
N THR A 89 17.13 -28.59 18.84
CA THR A 89 17.68 -28.67 20.21
C THR A 89 16.87 -27.93 21.26
N LEU A 90 15.98 -27.02 20.86
CA LEU A 90 15.14 -26.27 21.79
C LEU A 90 13.96 -27.11 22.30
N HIS A 91 13.61 -26.96 23.57
CA HIS A 91 12.40 -27.53 24.14
C HIS A 91 11.16 -26.72 23.71
N PRO A 92 9.97 -27.36 23.53
CA PRO A 92 8.72 -26.72 23.08
C PRO A 92 8.35 -25.39 23.77
N ASN A 93 8.74 -25.21 25.04
CA ASN A 93 8.41 -24.04 25.84
C ASN A 93 9.33 -22.84 25.58
N GLU A 94 10.55 -23.05 25.06
CA GLU A 94 11.54 -22.00 24.79
C GLU A 94 11.39 -21.39 23.39
N TYR A 95 10.71 -22.08 22.46
CA TYR A 95 10.41 -21.56 21.12
C TYR A 95 9.48 -20.34 21.13
N SER A 96 8.69 -20.17 22.21
CA SER A 96 7.51 -19.32 22.18
C SER A 96 7.81 -17.82 21.96
N PRO A 97 8.81 -17.19 22.62
CA PRO A 97 9.11 -15.79 22.37
C PRO A 97 10.19 -15.55 21.29
N VAL A 98 11.18 -16.45 21.15
CA VAL A 98 12.35 -16.19 20.30
C VAL A 98 11.99 -16.20 18.81
N LEU A 99 11.13 -17.12 18.38
CA LEU A 99 10.77 -17.27 16.97
C LEU A 99 9.98 -16.05 16.43
N PRO A 100 8.92 -15.54 17.10
CA PRO A 100 8.25 -14.31 16.66
C PRO A 100 9.19 -13.10 16.59
N THR A 101 10.11 -12.94 17.54
CA THR A 101 11.09 -11.85 17.52
C THR A 101 12.01 -11.99 16.30
N LEU A 102 12.52 -13.19 16.03
CA LEU A 102 13.36 -13.47 14.87
C LEU A 102 12.63 -13.18 13.56
N LEU A 103 11.37 -13.60 13.44
CA LEU A 103 10.54 -13.34 12.26
C LEU A 103 10.24 -11.85 12.08
N PHE A 104 10.01 -11.12 13.18
CA PHE A 104 9.83 -9.67 13.15
C PHE A 104 11.10 -8.98 12.65
N MET A 105 12.28 -9.40 13.10
CA MET A 105 13.56 -8.87 12.64
C MET A 105 13.82 -9.16 11.17
N ILE A 106 13.55 -10.39 10.71
CA ILE A 106 13.63 -10.73 9.28
C ILE A 106 12.66 -9.87 8.47
N GLY A 107 11.40 -9.77 8.91
CA GLY A 107 10.39 -8.92 8.27
C GLY A 107 10.84 -7.47 8.17
N TYR A 108 11.43 -6.92 9.23
CA TYR A 108 11.96 -5.56 9.26
C TYR A 108 13.13 -5.36 8.29
N CYS A 109 14.14 -6.25 8.32
CA CYS A 109 15.26 -6.21 7.39
C CYS A 109 14.77 -6.29 5.94
N PHE A 110 13.83 -7.19 5.67
CA PHE A 110 13.20 -7.33 4.36
C PHE A 110 12.46 -6.06 3.94
N THR A 111 11.72 -5.40 4.85
CA THR A 111 11.09 -4.11 4.60
C THR A 111 12.11 -3.03 4.23
N LEU A 112 13.21 -2.94 4.97
CA LEU A 112 14.27 -1.96 4.67
C LEU A 112 14.95 -2.25 3.33
N SER A 113 15.27 -3.50 3.04
CA SER A 113 15.91 -3.89 1.77
C SER A 113 15.01 -3.58 0.57
N ILE A 114 13.72 -3.97 0.62
CA ILE A 114 12.76 -3.67 -0.45
C ILE A 114 12.54 -2.17 -0.58
N SER A 115 12.38 -1.45 0.53
CA SER A 115 12.22 0.01 0.51
C SER A 115 13.41 0.68 -0.16
N THR A 116 14.63 0.33 0.25
CA THR A 116 15.86 0.87 -0.32
C THR A 116 15.99 0.53 -1.81
N LEU A 117 15.65 -0.69 -2.21
CA LEU A 117 15.66 -1.11 -3.61
C LEU A 117 14.66 -0.29 -4.44
N ILE A 118 13.43 -0.09 -3.95
CA ILE A 118 12.42 0.72 -4.65
C ILE A 118 12.87 2.17 -4.73
N TRP A 119 13.44 2.74 -3.68
CA TRP A 119 14.01 4.09 -3.73
C TRP A 119 15.14 4.19 -4.73
N TYR A 120 16.04 3.21 -4.75
CA TYR A 120 17.08 3.13 -5.76
C TYR A 120 16.48 3.10 -7.17
N LEU A 121 15.45 2.28 -7.41
CA LEU A 121 14.73 2.23 -8.68
C LEU A 121 14.04 3.56 -9.04
N ILE A 122 13.46 4.27 -8.06
CA ILE A 122 12.88 5.61 -8.25
C ILE A 122 13.95 6.63 -8.62
N ILE A 123 15.10 6.60 -7.93
CA ILE A 123 16.19 7.54 -8.15
C ILE A 123 16.86 7.29 -9.51
N THR A 124 17.22 6.04 -9.82
CA THR A 124 17.91 5.69 -11.08
C THR A 124 16.97 5.64 -12.27
N GLY A 125 15.73 5.20 -12.03
CA GLY A 125 14.73 4.97 -13.07
C GLY A 125 13.81 6.16 -13.30
N GLY A 126 13.74 7.14 -12.40
CA GLY A 126 12.75 8.21 -12.46
C GLY A 126 12.66 8.88 -13.83
N THR A 127 13.79 9.32 -14.39
CA THR A 127 13.80 10.03 -15.68
C THR A 127 13.65 9.09 -16.88
N THR A 128 14.33 7.94 -16.87
CA THR A 128 14.31 6.97 -17.99
C THR A 128 13.00 6.21 -18.06
N VAL A 129 12.52 5.69 -16.93
CA VAL A 129 11.29 4.89 -16.83
C VAL A 129 10.07 5.79 -17.03
N HIS A 130 10.04 6.99 -16.47
CA HIS A 130 8.95 7.94 -16.76
C HIS A 130 8.86 8.22 -18.27
N SER A 131 9.99 8.55 -18.91
CA SER A 131 10.04 8.80 -20.36
C SER A 131 9.62 7.58 -21.18
N ILE A 132 10.08 6.37 -20.81
CA ILE A 132 9.68 5.13 -21.49
C ILE A 132 8.20 4.84 -21.29
N ILE A 133 7.68 4.98 -20.07
CA ILE A 133 6.26 4.73 -19.78
C ILE A 133 5.39 5.74 -20.49
N VAL A 134 5.72 7.04 -20.47
CA VAL A 134 4.96 8.08 -21.19
C VAL A 134 4.98 7.83 -22.68
N ASN A 135 6.12 7.42 -23.25
CA ASN A 135 6.22 7.09 -24.68
C ASN A 135 5.47 5.79 -25.02
N LEU A 136 5.51 4.79 -24.16
CA LEU A 136 4.78 3.53 -24.36
C LEU A 136 3.28 3.76 -24.21
N LEU A 137 2.86 4.54 -23.22
CA LEU A 137 1.47 4.90 -23.00
C LEU A 137 0.97 5.75 -24.17
N SER A 138 1.69 6.78 -24.61
CA SER A 138 1.27 7.62 -25.74
C SER A 138 1.22 6.86 -27.06
N SER A 139 2.22 6.02 -27.36
CA SER A 139 2.26 5.23 -28.60
C SER A 139 1.24 4.10 -28.60
N ARG A 140 1.08 3.37 -27.50
CA ARG A 140 0.14 2.24 -27.42
C ARG A 140 -1.28 2.70 -27.24
N PHE A 141 -1.54 3.70 -26.39
CA PHE A 141 -2.89 4.18 -26.13
C PHE A 141 -3.48 4.86 -27.37
N SER A 142 -2.68 5.62 -28.14
CA SER A 142 -3.13 6.15 -29.43
C SER A 142 -3.45 5.06 -30.45
N SER A 143 -2.74 3.92 -30.41
CA SER A 143 -2.99 2.78 -31.30
C SER A 143 -4.12 1.85 -30.84
N TRP A 144 -4.36 1.74 -29.53
CA TRP A 144 -5.29 0.79 -28.92
C TRP A 144 -6.70 1.37 -28.76
N LEU A 145 -6.85 2.69 -28.61
CA LEU A 145 -8.17 3.32 -28.63
C LEU A 145 -8.80 3.13 -30.01
N PRO A 146 -9.91 2.37 -30.12
CA PRO A 146 -10.54 2.13 -31.40
C PRO A 146 -10.97 3.48 -32.00
N SER A 147 -10.71 3.67 -33.29
CA SER A 147 -11.09 4.88 -34.04
C SER A 147 -12.59 5.24 -33.91
N ARG A 148 -13.44 4.25 -33.56
CA ARG A 148 -14.87 4.43 -33.24
C ARG A 148 -15.15 5.18 -31.94
N PHE A 149 -14.27 5.11 -30.94
CA PHE A 149 -14.47 5.83 -29.67
C PHE A 149 -14.05 7.30 -29.82
N THR A 150 -12.99 7.57 -30.59
CA THR A 150 -12.52 8.93 -30.91
C THR A 150 -13.47 9.70 -31.83
N SER A 151 -14.23 9.05 -32.72
CA SER A 151 -15.16 9.75 -33.62
C SER A 151 -16.37 10.34 -32.88
N SER A 152 -16.77 9.74 -31.75
CA SER A 152 -17.90 10.27 -30.95
C SER A 152 -17.52 11.52 -30.13
N PHE A 153 -16.23 11.80 -29.95
CA PHE A 153 -15.73 12.93 -29.15
C PHE A 153 -15.14 14.09 -29.98
N ARG A 154 -15.05 13.94 -31.32
CA ARG A 154 -14.35 14.89 -32.20
C ARG A 154 -15.12 16.18 -32.49
N GLY A 155 -16.45 16.20 -32.32
CA GLY A 155 -17.29 17.39 -32.61
C GLY A 155 -17.36 18.42 -31.48
N VAL A 156 -16.81 18.11 -30.30
CA VAL A 156 -16.98 18.89 -29.06
C VAL A 156 -15.65 19.54 -28.63
N GLN A 157 -14.60 19.41 -29.43
CA GLN A 157 -13.22 19.37 -28.93
C GLN A 157 -12.51 20.73 -28.79
N GLU A 158 -12.98 21.86 -29.32
CA GLU A 158 -12.15 23.09 -29.33
C GLU A 158 -12.31 23.99 -28.10
N HIS A 159 -13.50 24.01 -27.47
CA HIS A 159 -13.71 24.75 -26.21
C HIS A 159 -13.79 23.86 -24.97
N LEU A 160 -13.99 22.56 -25.15
CA LEU A 160 -13.95 21.59 -24.06
C LEU A 160 -12.60 20.90 -23.92
N THR A 161 -11.58 21.15 -24.74
CA THR A 161 -10.25 20.55 -24.52
C THR A 161 -9.56 21.10 -23.29
N GLU A 162 -9.61 22.41 -23.05
CA GLU A 162 -9.02 22.98 -21.84
C GLU A 162 -9.81 22.56 -20.59
N ALA A 163 -11.14 22.65 -20.64
CA ALA A 163 -12.01 22.19 -19.55
C ALA A 163 -11.99 20.66 -19.36
N ALA A 164 -11.88 19.86 -20.43
CA ALA A 164 -11.78 18.40 -20.33
C ALA A 164 -10.38 17.98 -19.92
N VAL A 165 -9.31 18.70 -20.24
CA VAL A 165 -7.97 18.38 -19.69
C VAL A 165 -7.96 18.66 -18.18
N GLU A 166 -8.55 19.76 -17.72
CA GLU A 166 -8.68 20.07 -16.29
C GLU A 166 -9.61 19.11 -15.55
N VAL A 167 -10.77 18.77 -16.13
CA VAL A 167 -11.69 17.75 -15.59
C VAL A 167 -11.06 16.35 -15.67
N THR A 168 -10.33 16.02 -16.74
CA THR A 168 -9.68 14.71 -16.88
C THR A 168 -8.54 14.56 -15.90
N LEU A 169 -7.77 15.62 -15.60
CA LEU A 169 -6.71 15.58 -14.60
C LEU A 169 -7.26 15.52 -13.17
N THR A 170 -8.30 16.30 -12.85
CA THR A 170 -8.93 16.27 -11.52
C THR A 170 -9.76 15.01 -11.27
N ARG A 171 -10.35 14.41 -12.32
CA ARG A 171 -11.12 13.15 -12.24
C ARG A 171 -10.31 11.92 -12.66
N PHE A 172 -9.04 12.08 -13.03
CA PHE A 172 -8.17 11.01 -13.49
C PHE A 172 -8.22 9.77 -12.60
N PRO A 173 -8.13 9.88 -11.25
CA PRO A 173 -8.10 8.71 -10.39
C PRO A 173 -9.42 7.96 -10.35
N LEU A 174 -10.54 8.70 -10.44
CA LEU A 174 -11.88 8.13 -10.48
C LEU A 174 -12.11 7.38 -11.79
N THR A 175 -11.73 7.99 -12.92
CA THR A 175 -11.83 7.35 -14.24
C THR A 175 -11.00 6.08 -14.31
N ILE A 176 -9.75 6.11 -13.83
CA ILE A 176 -8.89 4.92 -13.75
C ILE A 176 -9.52 3.85 -12.85
N SER A 177 -10.04 4.23 -11.68
CA SER A 177 -10.67 3.27 -10.77
C SER A 177 -11.85 2.56 -11.42
N ILE A 178 -12.74 3.30 -12.11
CA ILE A 178 -13.90 2.71 -12.80
C ILE A 178 -13.45 1.82 -13.94
N LEU A 179 -12.49 2.28 -14.76
CA LEU A 179 -11.97 1.53 -15.89
C LEU A 179 -11.30 0.22 -15.46
N LEU A 180 -10.42 0.28 -14.45
CA LEU A 180 -9.73 -0.90 -13.93
C LEU A 180 -10.69 -1.85 -13.21
N LEU A 181 -11.75 -1.34 -12.59
CA LEU A 181 -12.79 -2.17 -12.01
C LEU A 181 -13.60 -2.91 -13.08
N ALA A 182 -13.99 -2.21 -14.16
CA ALA A 182 -14.64 -2.83 -15.31
C ALA A 182 -13.74 -3.88 -15.98
N LEU A 183 -12.45 -3.59 -16.13
CA LEU A 183 -11.46 -4.54 -16.62
C LEU A 183 -11.35 -5.77 -15.70
N SER A 184 -11.39 -5.55 -14.38
CA SER A 184 -11.31 -6.64 -13.41
C SER A 184 -12.52 -7.56 -13.50
N PHE A 185 -13.74 -7.01 -13.65
CA PHE A 185 -14.95 -7.79 -13.90
C PHE A 185 -14.89 -8.62 -15.19
N ALA A 186 -14.18 -8.13 -16.21
CA ALA A 186 -13.96 -8.87 -17.45
C ALA A 186 -12.80 -9.89 -17.36
N THR A 187 -11.98 -9.82 -16.31
CA THR A 187 -10.74 -10.62 -16.18
C THR A 187 -10.63 -11.26 -14.80
N CYS A 188 -9.69 -10.78 -13.97
CA CYS A 188 -9.53 -11.18 -12.57
C CYS A 188 -9.19 -9.97 -11.70
N GLY A 189 -9.54 -10.01 -10.42
CA GLY A 189 -9.25 -8.91 -9.49
C GLY A 189 -7.75 -8.66 -9.30
N ALA A 190 -6.94 -9.72 -9.33
CA ALA A 190 -5.49 -9.64 -9.20
C ALA A 190 -4.85 -8.81 -10.32
N LEU A 191 -5.38 -8.85 -11.55
CA LEU A 191 -4.92 -8.01 -12.65
C LEU A 191 -5.21 -6.54 -12.36
N GLY A 192 -6.43 -6.20 -11.94
CA GLY A 192 -6.80 -4.83 -11.57
C GLY A 192 -5.92 -4.25 -10.46
N ILE A 193 -5.72 -5.01 -9.38
CA ILE A 193 -4.83 -4.62 -8.27
C ILE A 193 -3.38 -4.43 -8.77
N SER A 194 -2.90 -5.28 -9.66
CA SER A 194 -1.54 -5.17 -10.23
C SER A 194 -1.39 -3.91 -11.10
N LEU A 195 -2.39 -3.60 -11.94
CA LEU A 195 -2.38 -2.42 -12.78
C LEU A 195 -2.40 -1.12 -11.97
N VAL A 196 -3.18 -1.06 -10.89
CA VAL A 196 -3.12 0.10 -9.98
C VAL A 196 -1.72 0.24 -9.39
N ALA A 197 -1.05 -0.85 -9.00
CA ALA A 197 0.30 -0.78 -8.47
C ALA A 197 1.27 -0.14 -9.46
N VAL A 198 1.16 -0.49 -10.75
CA VAL A 198 1.93 0.14 -11.84
C VAL A 198 1.60 1.62 -11.97
N CYS A 199 0.32 1.99 -11.99
CA CYS A 199 -0.09 3.39 -12.05
C CYS A 199 0.44 4.19 -10.84
N TYR A 200 0.41 3.60 -9.65
CA TYR A 200 0.87 4.24 -8.41
C TYR A 200 2.39 4.43 -8.43
N LEU A 201 3.14 3.49 -9.02
CA LEU A 201 4.58 3.64 -9.26
C LEU A 201 4.87 4.82 -10.21
N VAL A 202 4.09 4.96 -11.29
CA VAL A 202 4.20 6.12 -12.19
C VAL A 202 3.93 7.43 -11.45
N LYS A 203 2.91 7.46 -10.58
CA LYS A 203 2.63 8.61 -9.72
C LYS A 203 3.84 8.93 -8.82
N LEU A 204 4.48 7.92 -8.23
CA LEU A 204 5.67 8.12 -7.40
C LEU A 204 6.85 8.71 -8.19
N PHE A 205 7.09 8.25 -9.42
CA PHE A 205 8.12 8.85 -10.27
C PHE A 205 7.84 10.32 -10.54
N LYS A 206 6.58 10.68 -10.85
CA LYS A 206 6.19 12.07 -11.06
C LYS A 206 6.43 12.94 -9.82
N ILE A 207 5.95 12.51 -8.65
CA ILE A 207 6.17 13.25 -7.39
C ILE A 207 7.67 13.41 -7.09
N TYR A 208 8.47 12.39 -7.41
CA TYR A 208 9.92 12.45 -7.23
C TYR A 208 10.60 13.39 -8.24
N GLU A 209 10.15 13.43 -9.49
CA GLU A 209 10.61 14.38 -10.51
C GLU A 209 10.33 15.83 -10.07
N ASP A 210 9.12 16.12 -9.60
CA ASP A 210 8.73 17.43 -9.07
C ASP A 210 9.64 17.83 -7.87
N LEU A 211 9.97 16.88 -7.00
CA LEU A 211 10.90 17.09 -5.88
C LEU A 211 12.32 17.42 -6.36
N LEU A 212 12.80 16.72 -7.38
CA LEU A 212 14.13 16.94 -7.96
C LEU A 212 14.20 18.32 -8.64
N GLU A 213 13.14 18.72 -9.35
CA GLU A 213 13.06 20.06 -9.95
C GLU A 213 13.13 21.17 -8.91
N ASP A 214 12.41 21.04 -7.80
CA ASP A 214 12.45 22.02 -6.72
C ASP A 214 13.82 22.09 -6.04
N LEU A 215 14.51 20.94 -5.91
CA LEU A 215 15.88 20.87 -5.41
C LEU A 215 16.85 21.58 -6.36
N LEU A 216 16.74 21.34 -7.67
CA LEU A 216 17.56 21.99 -8.70
C LEU A 216 17.32 23.51 -8.76
N LYS A 217 16.08 23.95 -8.54
CA LYS A 217 15.71 25.37 -8.45
C LYS A 217 16.09 26.01 -7.11
N ALA A 218 16.78 25.28 -6.23
CA ALA A 218 17.18 25.71 -4.89
C ALA A 218 16.01 26.20 -4.00
N LYS A 219 14.80 25.67 -4.22
CA LYS A 219 13.61 26.00 -3.43
C LYS A 219 13.53 25.16 -2.16
N ILE A 220 14.49 25.36 -1.25
CA ILE A 220 14.65 24.57 -0.02
C ILE A 220 13.38 24.60 0.86
N ALA A 221 12.66 25.73 0.88
CA ALA A 221 11.41 25.85 1.62
C ALA A 221 10.33 24.86 1.12
N ASN A 222 10.17 24.74 -0.20
CA ASN A 222 9.20 23.83 -0.83
C ASN A 222 9.56 22.36 -0.62
N LEU A 223 10.85 22.06 -0.46
CA LEU A 223 11.32 20.70 -0.25
C LEU A 223 10.66 20.07 0.98
N LYS A 224 10.65 20.77 2.12
CA LYS A 224 10.05 20.25 3.36
C LYS A 224 8.58 19.89 3.18
N ASP A 225 7.84 20.73 2.47
CA ASP A 225 6.40 20.55 2.25
C ASP A 225 6.13 19.37 1.29
N ASN A 226 6.99 19.17 0.29
CA ASN A 226 6.87 18.07 -0.68
C ASN A 226 7.35 16.71 -0.14
N LEU A 227 8.20 16.68 0.90
CA LEU A 227 8.62 15.43 1.54
C LEU A 227 7.48 14.70 2.26
N SER A 228 6.42 15.41 2.63
CA SER A 228 5.28 14.83 3.34
C SER A 228 4.42 13.94 2.41
N PRO A 229 3.90 14.45 1.28
CA PRO A 229 3.18 13.67 0.29
C PRO A 229 3.95 12.46 -0.25
N ILE A 230 5.23 12.62 -0.57
CA ILE A 230 6.02 11.53 -1.14
C ILE A 230 6.15 10.35 -0.17
N ASN A 231 6.36 10.62 1.12
CA ASN A 231 6.46 9.57 2.14
C ASN A 231 5.12 8.87 2.40
N PHE A 232 4.01 9.60 2.31
CA PHE A 232 2.67 9.02 2.36
C PHE A 232 2.39 8.09 1.19
N HIS A 233 2.56 8.60 -0.03
CA HIS A 233 2.35 7.81 -1.24
C HIS A 233 3.30 6.63 -1.33
N PHE A 234 4.54 6.77 -0.85
CA PHE A 234 5.48 5.67 -0.77
C PHE A 234 4.98 4.56 0.18
N GLY A 235 4.52 4.92 1.37
CA GLY A 235 3.92 3.95 2.31
C GLY A 235 2.69 3.23 1.73
N CYS A 236 1.80 3.98 1.08
CA CYS A 236 0.65 3.43 0.37
C CYS A 236 1.08 2.48 -0.77
N PHE A 237 2.07 2.85 -1.58
CA PHE A 237 2.60 1.98 -2.63
C PHE A 237 3.16 0.67 -2.08
N MET A 238 3.89 0.73 -0.96
CA MET A 238 4.47 -0.45 -0.32
C MET A 238 3.39 -1.41 0.22
N LEU A 239 2.34 -0.88 0.84
CA LEU A 239 1.19 -1.66 1.30
C LEU A 239 0.41 -2.25 0.11
N TRP A 240 0.20 -1.45 -0.94
CA TRP A 240 -0.48 -1.92 -2.15
C TRP A 240 0.32 -3.00 -2.85
N GLY A 241 1.62 -2.81 -3.00
CA GLY A 241 2.54 -3.78 -3.59
C GLY A 241 2.56 -5.09 -2.82
N LEU A 242 2.41 -5.07 -1.50
CA LEU A 242 2.21 -6.29 -0.70
C LEU A 242 0.92 -7.01 -1.08
N VAL A 243 -0.20 -6.29 -1.19
CA VAL A 243 -1.49 -6.87 -1.62
C VAL A 243 -1.36 -7.46 -3.02
N THR A 244 -0.71 -6.76 -3.95
CA THR A 244 -0.41 -7.26 -5.30
C THR A 244 0.41 -8.54 -5.22
N ALA A 245 1.52 -8.56 -4.48
CA ALA A 245 2.41 -9.72 -4.34
C ALA A 245 1.68 -10.96 -3.79
N LEU A 246 0.81 -10.75 -2.79
CA LEU A 246 -0.02 -11.82 -2.22
C LEU A 246 -1.04 -12.39 -3.22
N ASN A 247 -1.44 -11.62 -4.23
CA ASN A 247 -2.40 -12.02 -5.26
C ASN A 247 -1.74 -12.44 -6.60
N ILE A 248 -0.40 -12.39 -6.73
CA ILE A 248 0.31 -12.88 -7.92
C ILE A 248 -0.05 -14.35 -8.24
N PRO A 249 -0.15 -15.29 -7.28
CA PRO A 249 -0.51 -16.66 -7.59
C PRO A 249 -1.89 -16.78 -8.26
N ALA A 250 -2.86 -15.97 -7.84
CA ALA A 250 -4.19 -15.92 -8.44
C ALA A 250 -4.13 -15.39 -9.87
N LEU A 251 -3.35 -14.33 -10.11
CA LEU A 251 -3.10 -13.83 -11.47
C LEU A 251 -2.46 -14.91 -12.35
N LEU A 252 -1.41 -15.58 -11.87
CA LEU A 252 -0.72 -16.63 -12.62
C LEU A 252 -1.65 -17.81 -12.93
N HIS A 253 -2.51 -18.20 -11.98
CA HIS A 253 -3.52 -19.22 -12.20
C HIS A 253 -4.46 -18.84 -13.34
N TRP A 254 -5.07 -17.65 -13.24
CA TRP A 254 -5.99 -17.14 -14.26
C TRP A 254 -5.32 -17.04 -15.65
N THR A 255 -4.08 -16.55 -15.73
CA THR A 255 -3.37 -16.47 -17.02
C THR A 255 -3.11 -17.82 -17.67
N ARG A 256 -2.99 -18.91 -16.89
CA ARG A 256 -2.82 -20.26 -17.43
C ARG A 256 -4.14 -20.80 -17.97
N GLU A 257 -5.24 -20.54 -17.27
CA GLU A 257 -6.57 -21.00 -17.68
C GLU A 257 -7.13 -20.25 -18.90
N LEU A 258 -6.69 -19.00 -19.12
CA LEU A 258 -7.00 -18.28 -20.37
C LEU A 258 -6.56 -19.07 -21.62
N GLY A 259 -5.45 -19.80 -21.54
CA GLY A 259 -4.93 -20.58 -22.65
C GLY A 259 -5.67 -21.89 -22.91
N SER A 260 -6.36 -22.44 -21.90
CA SER A 260 -7.05 -23.73 -21.98
C SER A 260 -8.51 -23.64 -22.45
N GLY A 261 -9.05 -22.43 -22.64
CA GLY A 261 -10.43 -22.22 -23.08
C GLY A 261 -11.49 -22.54 -22.01
N SER A 262 -11.07 -22.84 -20.78
CA SER A 262 -11.95 -23.18 -19.64
C SER A 262 -12.35 -21.96 -18.80
N ALA A 263 -12.09 -20.75 -19.30
CA ALA A 263 -12.24 -19.52 -18.52
C ALA A 263 -13.71 -19.18 -18.16
N GLU A 264 -14.70 -19.69 -18.91
CA GLU A 264 -16.12 -19.37 -18.70
C GLU A 264 -16.70 -19.90 -17.37
N ASP A 265 -16.13 -20.94 -16.77
CA ASP A 265 -16.62 -21.53 -15.50
C ASP A 265 -15.90 -20.99 -14.26
N THR A 266 -15.01 -20.02 -14.41
CA THR A 266 -14.16 -19.56 -13.29
C THR A 266 -14.98 -18.71 -12.32
N GLN A 267 -15.32 -19.28 -11.17
CA GLN A 267 -15.96 -18.55 -10.07
C GLN A 267 -15.07 -17.38 -9.61
N TRP A 268 -15.70 -16.32 -9.08
CA TRP A 268 -14.96 -15.17 -8.54
C TRP A 268 -13.99 -15.61 -7.46
N ASP A 269 -12.73 -15.27 -7.65
CA ASP A 269 -11.68 -15.58 -6.70
C ASP A 269 -11.61 -14.54 -5.58
N LEU A 270 -10.79 -14.81 -4.56
CA LEU A 270 -10.63 -13.91 -3.42
C LEU A 270 -10.09 -12.53 -3.84
N SER A 271 -9.29 -12.49 -4.91
CA SER A 271 -8.70 -11.25 -5.42
C SER A 271 -9.77 -10.29 -5.97
N MET A 272 -10.89 -10.81 -6.50
CA MET A 272 -12.02 -10.00 -6.94
C MET A 272 -12.64 -9.20 -5.79
N TYR A 273 -12.84 -9.81 -4.62
CA TYR A 273 -13.39 -9.12 -3.45
C TYR A 273 -12.43 -8.02 -2.95
N LEU A 274 -11.13 -8.32 -2.90
CA LEU A 274 -10.11 -7.32 -2.56
C LEU A 274 -10.12 -6.17 -3.56
N CYS A 275 -10.20 -6.48 -4.85
CA CYS A 275 -10.26 -5.51 -5.93
C CYS A 275 -11.48 -4.57 -5.77
N LEU A 276 -12.67 -5.11 -5.55
CA LEU A 276 -13.90 -4.34 -5.36
C LEU A 276 -13.83 -3.36 -4.18
N LEU A 277 -13.20 -3.77 -3.09
CA LEU A 277 -13.05 -2.92 -1.90
C LEU A 277 -11.90 -1.91 -2.06
N LEU A 278 -10.81 -2.32 -2.71
CA LEU A 278 -9.57 -1.57 -2.73
C LEU A 278 -9.53 -0.52 -3.85
N LEU A 279 -10.02 -0.81 -5.06
CA LEU A 279 -9.97 0.17 -6.16
C LEU A 279 -10.69 1.49 -5.87
N PRO A 280 -11.91 1.51 -5.29
CA PRO A 280 -12.58 2.77 -4.98
C PRO A 280 -11.77 3.69 -4.06
N THR A 281 -10.92 3.11 -3.19
CA THR A 281 -10.06 3.88 -2.29
C THR A 281 -9.01 4.68 -3.05
N VAL A 282 -8.57 4.20 -4.23
CA VAL A 282 -7.63 4.89 -5.11
C VAL A 282 -8.19 6.23 -5.53
N ALA A 283 -9.46 6.28 -5.92
CA ALA A 283 -10.10 7.52 -6.37
C ALA A 283 -10.04 8.64 -5.31
N ILE A 284 -10.02 8.27 -4.03
CA ILE A 284 -9.98 9.20 -2.90
C ILE A 284 -8.53 9.48 -2.47
N LEU A 285 -7.72 8.44 -2.31
CA LEU A 285 -6.35 8.51 -1.78
C LEU A 285 -5.31 8.96 -2.81
N TRP A 286 -5.67 9.03 -4.09
CA TRP A 286 -4.77 9.50 -5.16
C TRP A 286 -4.62 11.02 -5.21
N GLN A 287 -5.21 11.78 -4.29
CA GLN A 287 -4.96 13.21 -4.21
C GLN A 287 -3.47 13.49 -3.97
N GLU A 288 -2.95 14.62 -4.47
CA GLU A 288 -1.53 15.02 -4.30
C GLU A 288 -1.24 15.47 -2.87
N PHE A 289 -2.26 15.89 -2.14
CA PHE A 289 -2.13 16.37 -0.77
C PHE A 289 -2.27 15.21 0.22
N VAL A 290 -1.44 15.23 1.26
CA VAL A 290 -1.64 14.38 2.44
C VAL A 290 -3.03 14.67 3.02
N PRO A 291 -3.80 13.66 3.42
CA PRO A 291 -5.12 13.86 3.99
C PRO A 291 -5.07 14.87 5.16
N LYS A 292 -5.70 16.03 4.96
CA LYS A 292 -5.87 17.03 6.03
C LYS A 292 -7.02 16.58 6.93
N MET A 293 -6.71 15.68 7.84
CA MET A 293 -7.66 15.20 8.83
C MET A 293 -7.68 16.10 10.06
N GLU A 294 -8.85 16.22 10.69
CA GLU A 294 -8.93 16.78 12.03
C GLU A 294 -8.00 15.97 12.97
N PRO A 295 -7.20 16.62 13.84
CA PRO A 295 -6.27 15.93 14.73
C PRO A 295 -6.90 14.79 15.55
N THR A 296 -8.16 14.94 15.95
CA THR A 296 -8.92 13.94 16.72
C THR A 296 -9.15 12.67 15.90
N ILE A 297 -9.64 12.81 14.67
CA ILE A 297 -9.91 11.70 13.74
C ILE A 297 -8.60 11.00 13.38
N TRP A 298 -7.53 11.78 13.14
CA TRP A 298 -6.21 11.22 12.86
C TRP A 298 -5.67 10.38 14.02
N LYS A 299 -5.80 10.87 15.26
CA LYS A 299 -5.38 10.14 16.46
C LYS A 299 -6.10 8.79 16.60
N LEU A 300 -7.41 8.76 16.35
CA LEU A 300 -8.18 7.51 16.35
C LEU A 300 -7.70 6.56 15.24
N HIS A 301 -7.52 7.09 14.03
CA HIS A 301 -7.10 6.31 12.86
C HIS A 301 -5.70 5.70 13.03
N ARG A 302 -4.78 6.39 13.70
CA ARG A 302 -3.47 5.86 14.07
C ARG A 302 -3.58 4.60 14.93
N TYR A 303 -4.44 4.60 15.96
CA TYR A 303 -4.65 3.38 16.75
C TYR A 303 -5.20 2.22 15.91
N ALA A 304 -5.98 2.52 14.87
CA ALA A 304 -6.40 1.50 13.92
C ALA A 304 -5.22 0.91 13.14
N PHE A 305 -4.26 1.71 12.64
CA PHE A 305 -3.04 1.19 12.01
C PHE A 305 -2.24 0.28 12.96
N TYR A 306 -2.08 0.68 14.22
CA TYR A 306 -1.38 -0.12 15.22
C TYR A 306 -2.09 -1.46 15.45
N ALA A 307 -3.40 -1.44 15.69
CA ALA A 307 -4.21 -2.64 15.89
C ALA A 307 -4.18 -3.57 14.67
N MET A 308 -4.32 -3.02 13.46
CA MET A 308 -4.25 -3.78 12.20
C MET A 308 -2.84 -4.31 11.92
N GLY A 309 -1.80 -3.59 12.32
CA GLY A 309 -0.41 -4.05 12.26
C GLY A 309 -0.17 -5.26 13.15
N MET A 310 -0.65 -5.22 14.40
CA MET A 310 -0.60 -6.38 15.30
C MET A 310 -1.43 -7.55 14.75
N ALA A 311 -2.62 -7.27 14.22
CA ALA A 311 -3.47 -8.26 13.56
C ALA A 311 -2.75 -8.95 12.39
N CYS A 312 -2.03 -8.20 11.56
CA CYS A 312 -1.22 -8.73 10.46
C CYS A 312 -0.11 -9.65 10.95
N ALA A 313 0.58 -9.28 12.04
CA ALA A 313 1.64 -10.11 12.63
C ALA A 313 1.08 -11.40 13.24
N LEU A 314 -0.06 -11.33 13.92
CA LEU A 314 -0.68 -12.49 14.59
C LEU A 314 -1.34 -13.44 13.58
N TRP A 315 -2.23 -12.93 12.72
CA TRP A 315 -3.02 -13.77 11.81
C TRP A 315 -2.33 -14.04 10.47
N GLY A 316 -1.46 -13.15 10.00
CA GLY A 316 -0.74 -13.33 8.74
C GLY A 316 0.17 -14.56 8.74
N THR A 317 0.67 -14.96 9.91
CA THR A 317 1.46 -16.19 10.08
C THR A 317 0.64 -17.46 9.84
N HIS A 318 -0.66 -17.43 10.15
CA HIS A 318 -1.56 -18.56 9.98
C HIS A 318 -2.24 -18.56 8.61
N ARG A 319 -2.68 -17.39 8.14
CA ARG A 319 -3.50 -17.23 6.94
C ARG A 319 -3.08 -15.98 6.18
N LEU A 320 -2.20 -16.17 5.19
CA LEU A 320 -1.66 -15.09 4.34
C LEU A 320 -2.73 -14.18 3.73
N TYR A 321 -3.88 -14.74 3.33
CA TYR A 321 -4.96 -13.98 2.72
C TYR A 321 -5.59 -12.96 3.69
N VAL A 322 -5.55 -13.21 5.00
CA VAL A 322 -6.07 -12.28 6.02
C VAL A 322 -5.25 -10.99 6.03
N THR A 323 -3.93 -11.07 5.79
CA THR A 323 -3.07 -9.89 5.66
C THR A 323 -3.54 -8.96 4.55
N ALA A 324 -3.94 -9.51 3.39
CA ALA A 324 -4.45 -8.69 2.29
C ALA A 324 -5.75 -7.96 2.68
N PHE A 325 -6.70 -8.65 3.35
CA PHE A 325 -7.93 -8.02 3.83
C PHE A 325 -7.69 -6.93 4.88
N LEU A 326 -6.78 -7.16 5.83
CA LEU A 326 -6.45 -6.17 6.86
C LEU A 326 -5.85 -4.91 6.24
N ILE A 327 -4.98 -5.06 5.25
CA ILE A 327 -4.42 -3.92 4.50
C ILE A 327 -5.50 -3.22 3.68
N THR A 328 -6.39 -3.95 3.01
CA THR A 328 -7.53 -3.35 2.30
C THR A 328 -8.46 -2.58 3.23
N PHE A 329 -8.71 -3.08 4.43
CA PHE A 329 -9.49 -2.38 5.45
C PHE A 329 -8.81 -1.08 5.91
N VAL A 330 -7.47 -1.09 6.03
CA VAL A 330 -6.67 0.11 6.28
C VAL A 330 -6.85 1.16 5.17
N PHE A 331 -6.80 0.75 3.90
CA PHE A 331 -7.09 1.67 2.79
C PHE A 331 -8.52 2.21 2.81
N LEU A 332 -9.50 1.37 3.10
CA LEU A 332 -10.91 1.78 3.17
C LEU A 332 -11.13 2.80 4.30
N THR A 333 -10.58 2.53 5.48
CA THR A 333 -10.68 3.45 6.62
C THR A 333 -9.95 4.76 6.36
N MET A 334 -8.77 4.75 5.71
CA MET A 334 -8.08 5.98 5.28
C MET A 334 -8.97 6.81 4.34
N ALA A 335 -9.56 6.16 3.34
CA ALA A 335 -10.41 6.82 2.35
C ALA A 335 -11.68 7.41 2.98
N ILE A 336 -12.33 6.67 3.89
CA ILE A 336 -13.50 7.16 4.64
C ILE A 336 -13.11 8.37 5.51
N CYS A 337 -12.01 8.29 6.26
CA CYS A 337 -11.57 9.39 7.11
C CYS A 337 -11.26 10.66 6.28
N GLN A 338 -10.67 10.50 5.09
CA GLN A 338 -10.45 11.63 4.18
C GLN A 338 -11.75 12.22 3.65
N LEU A 339 -12.71 11.39 3.24
CA LEU A 339 -14.01 11.85 2.76
C LEU A 339 -14.81 12.57 3.84
N VAL A 340 -14.82 12.05 5.07
CA VAL A 340 -15.43 12.70 6.24
C VAL A 340 -14.77 14.05 6.52
N SER A 341 -13.44 14.13 6.45
CA SER A 341 -12.71 15.39 6.67
C SER A 341 -13.07 16.44 5.61
N VAL A 342 -13.19 16.05 4.34
CA VAL A 342 -13.64 16.96 3.26
C VAL A 342 -15.08 17.44 3.52
N MET A 343 -15.97 16.55 3.92
CA MET A 343 -17.37 16.88 4.21
C MET A 343 -17.49 17.86 5.39
N ILE A 344 -16.79 17.63 6.50
CA ILE A 344 -16.78 18.52 7.66
C ILE A 344 -16.27 19.91 7.27
N ASN A 345 -15.17 19.99 6.52
CA ASN A 345 -14.62 21.27 6.05
C ASN A 345 -15.58 22.03 5.14
N ALA A 346 -16.35 21.32 4.31
CA ALA A 346 -17.39 21.95 3.47
C ALA A 346 -18.52 22.52 4.32
N LEU A 347 -18.97 21.79 5.35
CA LEU A 347 -20.02 22.24 6.28
C LEU A 347 -19.59 23.48 7.08
N LEU A 348 -18.37 23.50 7.61
CA LEU A 348 -17.86 24.64 8.37
C LEU A 348 -17.78 25.91 7.51
N LYS A 349 -17.34 25.80 6.25
CA LYS A 349 -17.32 26.92 5.30
C LYS A 349 -18.71 27.45 4.98
N THR A 350 -19.74 26.61 4.95
CA THR A 350 -21.12 27.09 4.75
C THR A 350 -21.65 27.87 5.96
N THR A 351 -21.23 27.51 7.18
CA THR A 351 -21.61 28.23 8.39
C THR A 351 -20.93 29.61 8.48
N GLU A 352 -19.64 29.70 8.15
CA GLU A 352 -18.88 30.96 8.22
C GLU A 352 -19.35 32.01 7.21
N ASN A 353 -19.82 31.58 6.03
CA ASN A 353 -20.31 32.47 4.98
C ASN A 353 -21.76 32.94 5.18
N THR A 354 -22.45 32.49 6.23
CA THR A 354 -23.78 33.02 6.56
C THR A 354 -23.59 34.39 7.20
N PRO A 355 -23.96 35.51 6.53
CA PRO A 355 -23.76 36.84 7.11
C PRO A 355 -24.46 36.90 8.47
N PRO A 356 -23.87 37.56 9.47
CA PRO A 356 -24.49 37.70 10.78
C PRO A 356 -25.89 38.26 10.57
N GLN A 357 -26.90 37.50 11.02
CA GLN A 357 -28.30 37.91 10.92
C GLN A 357 -28.41 39.29 11.54
N GLU A 358 -28.76 40.28 10.71
CA GLU A 358 -28.90 41.67 11.14
C GLU A 358 -29.84 41.67 12.35
N ALA A 359 -29.34 42.16 13.49
CA ALA A 359 -30.08 42.07 14.74
C ALA A 359 -31.47 42.71 14.53
N PRO A 360 -32.55 42.08 15.01
CA PRO A 360 -33.89 42.63 14.83
C PRO A 360 -33.91 44.07 15.38
N PRO A 361 -34.54 45.01 14.66
CA PRO A 361 -34.56 46.41 15.07
C PRO A 361 -35.11 46.51 16.50
N PRO A 362 -34.55 47.39 17.35
CA PRO A 362 -35.00 47.53 18.72
C PRO A 362 -36.50 47.84 18.75
N PRO A 363 -37.25 47.30 19.75
CA PRO A 363 -38.68 47.55 19.84
C PRO A 363 -38.93 49.06 19.92
N SER A 364 -39.76 49.56 19.02
CA SER A 364 -40.20 50.96 19.04
C SER A 364 -40.92 51.23 20.36
N SER A 365 -40.37 52.09 21.20
CA SER A 365 -41.02 52.53 22.43
C SER A 365 -42.27 53.32 22.08
N SER A 366 -43.43 52.68 22.20
CA SER A 366 -44.76 53.30 22.12
C SER A 366 -45.30 53.58 23.52
#